data_AF-A0A9W8QYW0-F1
#
_entry.id   AF-A0A9W8QYW0-F1
#
_cell.length_a   1.000
_cell.length_b   1.000
_cell.length_c   1.000
_cell.angle_alpha   90.00
_cell.angle_beta   90.00
_cell.angle_gamma   90.00
#
_symmetry.space_group_name_H-M   'P 1'
#
loop_
_entity.id
_entity.type
_entity.pdbx_description
1 polymer ?
#
loop_
_entity_poly.entity_id
_entity_poly.type
_entity_poly.pdbx_seq_one_letter_code
_entity_poly.pdbx_strand_id
1 'polypeptide(L)'
;MSATAATHNFEGLVAVRFFLGVCEAPFFPGAFYLLSCWYTKKELALRTAVLYSGLVLATAFSGLLAAGIFAGLSGARGLGGWRWLFLLEGVATFVVGVLAIFILPDFPSSKSGSATWLLSDDERQLAVERIARDQVSNQESNRSIWHGLRTAAMDFRVWVFVSILSRLLHA
;
A
#
# COMPACT_ATOMS: atom_id res chain seq x y z
N MET A 1 -2.47 9.03 10.63
CA MET A 1 -3.90 8.99 11.01
C MET A 1 -4.21 9.61 12.37
N SER A 2 -3.42 9.37 13.43
CA SER A 2 -3.69 9.89 14.79
C SER A 2 -3.67 11.42 14.93
N ALA A 3 -2.88 12.13 14.11
CA ALA A 3 -2.82 13.60 14.11
C ALA A 3 -4.16 14.27 13.77
N THR A 4 -5.02 13.61 12.99
CA THR A 4 -6.37 14.08 12.63
C THR A 4 -7.27 14.21 13.86
N ALA A 5 -7.03 13.39 14.90
CA ALA A 5 -7.75 13.47 16.16
C ALA A 5 -7.28 14.63 17.06
N ALA A 6 -6.10 15.19 16.82
CA ALA A 6 -5.50 16.26 17.63
C ALA A 6 -5.82 17.68 17.11
N THR A 7 -6.33 17.81 15.88
CA THR A 7 -6.66 19.12 15.29
C THR A 7 -7.98 19.67 15.81
N HIS A 8 -7.99 20.95 16.19
CA HIS A 8 -9.18 21.67 16.65
C HIS A 8 -9.71 22.69 15.63
N ASN A 9 -8.93 22.98 14.57
CA ASN A 9 -9.25 23.99 13.55
C ASN A 9 -9.40 23.34 12.17
N PHE A 10 -10.28 23.90 11.32
CA PHE A 10 -10.54 23.40 9.97
C PHE A 10 -9.29 23.42 9.08
N GLU A 11 -8.49 24.49 9.13
CA GLU A 11 -7.24 24.60 8.37
C GLU A 11 -6.23 23.51 8.76
N GLY A 12 -6.13 23.20 10.07
CA GLY A 12 -5.28 22.12 10.56
C GLY A 12 -5.73 20.75 10.08
N LEU A 13 -7.05 20.52 10.00
CA LEU A 13 -7.59 19.28 9.46
C LEU A 13 -7.22 19.09 7.98
N VAL A 14 -7.34 20.16 7.18
CA VAL A 14 -6.97 20.14 5.74
C VAL A 14 -5.48 19.86 5.57
N ALA A 15 -4.63 20.54 6.34
CA ALA A 15 -3.18 20.32 6.28
C ALA A 15 -2.81 18.87 6.63
N VAL A 16 -3.36 18.31 7.71
CA VAL A 16 -3.11 16.91 8.10
C VAL A 16 -3.57 15.94 7.01
N ARG A 17 -4.73 16.16 6.39
CA ARG A 17 -5.20 15.30 5.28
C ARG A 17 -4.31 15.39 4.06
N PHE A 18 -3.79 16.57 3.74
CA PHE A 18 -2.87 16.75 2.62
C PHE A 18 -1.58 15.94 2.84
N PHE A 19 -0.91 16.11 3.98
CA PHE A 19 0.31 15.38 4.28
C PHE A 19 0.08 13.87 4.38
N LEU A 20 -1.05 13.45 4.97
CA LEU A 20 -1.44 12.05 5.03
C LEU A 20 -1.56 11.46 3.61
N GLY A 21 -2.25 12.15 2.71
CA GLY A 21 -2.40 11.72 1.32
C GLY A 21 -1.06 11.62 0.60
N VAL A 22 -0.15 12.57 0.81
CA VAL A 22 1.21 12.51 0.24
C VAL A 22 1.99 11.31 0.77
N CYS A 23 1.87 10.99 2.06
CA CYS A 23 2.53 9.84 2.67
C CYS A 23 1.93 8.50 2.23
N GLU A 24 0.61 8.42 2.00
CA GLU A 24 -0.08 7.20 1.61
C GLU A 24 -0.01 6.92 0.10
N ALA A 25 0.18 7.94 -0.74
CA ALA A 25 0.25 7.80 -2.19
C ALA A 25 1.24 6.73 -2.70
N PRO A 26 2.49 6.62 -2.18
CA PRO A 26 3.43 5.60 -2.65
C PRO A 26 3.17 4.20 -2.07
N PHE A 27 2.27 4.03 -1.11
CA PHE A 27 2.11 2.78 -0.38
C PHE A 27 1.69 1.61 -1.29
N PHE A 28 0.60 1.78 -2.04
CA PHE A 28 0.11 0.77 -2.97
C PHE A 28 1.11 0.46 -4.11
N PRO A 29 1.60 1.46 -4.88
CA PRO A 29 2.56 1.16 -5.95
C PRO A 29 3.89 0.61 -5.41
N GLY A 30 4.32 1.03 -4.22
CA GLY A 30 5.49 0.48 -3.53
C GLY A 30 5.32 -0.98 -3.14
N ALA A 31 4.17 -1.35 -2.57
CA ALA A 31 3.85 -2.74 -2.24
C ALA A 31 3.82 -3.62 -3.51
N PHE A 32 3.18 -3.16 -4.59
CA PHE A 32 3.18 -3.88 -5.86
C PHE A 32 4.58 -4.01 -6.47
N TYR A 33 5.39 -2.97 -6.38
CA TYR A 33 6.78 -2.99 -6.84
C TYR A 33 7.60 -4.02 -6.08
N LEU A 34 7.52 -4.04 -4.75
CA LEU A 34 8.22 -5.04 -3.93
C LEU A 34 7.83 -6.48 -4.29
N LEU A 35 6.54 -6.74 -4.51
CA LEU A 35 6.10 -8.06 -5.00
C LEU A 35 6.66 -8.38 -6.39
N SER A 36 6.71 -7.40 -7.29
CA SER A 36 7.26 -7.60 -8.64
C SER A 36 8.76 -7.91 -8.64
N CYS A 37 9.48 -7.46 -7.61
CA CYS A 37 10.90 -7.77 -7.43
C CYS A 37 11.14 -9.18 -6.87
N TRP A 38 10.15 -9.81 -6.25
CA TRP A 38 10.28 -11.12 -5.61
C TRP A 38 9.51 -12.25 -6.34
N TYR A 39 8.58 -11.92 -7.25
CA TYR A 39 7.68 -12.90 -7.86
C TYR A 39 7.57 -12.78 -9.38
N THR A 40 7.41 -13.93 -10.06
CA THR A 40 7.21 -14.05 -11.50
C THR A 40 5.82 -13.60 -11.92
N LYS A 41 5.60 -13.25 -13.21
CA LYS A 41 4.32 -12.68 -13.68
C LYS A 41 3.11 -13.60 -13.41
N LYS A 42 3.32 -14.92 -13.49
CA LYS A 42 2.28 -15.93 -13.24
C LYS A 42 1.89 -16.04 -11.77
N GLU A 43 2.85 -15.88 -10.86
CA GLU A 43 2.61 -15.94 -9.41
C GLU A 43 2.15 -14.59 -8.84
N LEU A 44 2.55 -13.49 -9.47
CA LEU A 44 2.22 -12.13 -9.04
C LEU A 44 0.71 -11.91 -8.98
N ALA A 45 -0.05 -12.37 -9.97
CA ALA A 45 -1.51 -12.21 -10.00
C ALA A 45 -2.23 -12.84 -8.80
N LEU A 46 -1.79 -14.01 -8.34
CA LEU A 46 -2.39 -14.67 -7.17
C LEU A 46 -2.02 -13.91 -5.89
N ARG A 47 -0.76 -13.49 -5.76
CA ARG A 47 -0.27 -12.79 -4.56
C ARG A 47 -0.87 -11.39 -4.43
N THR A 48 -1.08 -10.69 -5.55
CA THR A 48 -1.79 -9.41 -5.55
C THR A 48 -3.27 -9.58 -5.21
N ALA A 49 -3.91 -10.67 -5.66
CA ALA A 49 -5.28 -11.00 -5.26
C ALA A 49 -5.41 -11.25 -3.75
N VAL A 50 -4.41 -11.90 -3.13
CA VAL A 50 -4.37 -12.09 -1.66
C VAL A 50 -4.21 -10.76 -0.92
N LEU A 51 -3.37 -9.83 -1.41
CA LEU A 51 -3.30 -8.50 -0.82
C LEU A 51 -4.61 -7.73 -0.95
N TYR A 52 -5.25 -7.85 -2.11
CA TYR A 52 -6.53 -7.19 -2.35
C TYR A 52 -7.66 -7.78 -1.49
N SER A 53 -7.68 -9.09 -1.26
CA SER A 53 -8.66 -9.69 -0.34
C SER A 53 -8.44 -9.22 1.10
N GLY A 54 -7.19 -9.03 1.53
CA GLY A 54 -6.87 -8.42 2.82
C GLY A 54 -7.43 -6.99 2.94
N LEU A 55 -7.32 -6.18 1.87
CA LEU A 55 -7.93 -4.85 1.81
C LEU A 55 -9.45 -4.91 1.96
N VAL A 56 -10.13 -5.80 1.23
CA VAL A 56 -11.59 -5.96 1.30
C VAL A 56 -12.05 -6.43 2.69
N LEU A 57 -11.28 -7.31 3.33
CA LEU A 57 -11.56 -7.71 4.71
C LEU A 57 -11.38 -6.52 5.66
N ALA A 58 -10.29 -5.77 5.53
CA ALA A 58 -10.05 -4.60 6.36
C ALA A 58 -11.17 -3.56 6.24
N THR A 59 -11.69 -3.31 5.03
CA THR A 59 -12.83 -2.40 4.84
C THR A 59 -14.12 -2.94 5.46
N ALA A 60 -14.37 -4.26 5.36
CA ALA A 60 -15.51 -4.89 6.01
C ALA A 60 -15.47 -4.78 7.54
N PHE A 61 -14.28 -4.96 8.14
CA PHE A 61 -14.09 -4.84 9.59
C PHE A 61 -14.06 -3.39 10.09
N SER A 62 -13.66 -2.43 9.25
CA SER A 62 -13.59 -1.01 9.62
C SER A 62 -14.94 -0.47 10.11
N GLY A 63 -16.04 -0.84 9.44
CA GLY A 63 -17.40 -0.43 9.86
C GLY A 63 -17.83 -1.02 11.21
N LEU A 64 -17.50 -2.29 11.47
CA LEU A 64 -17.77 -2.95 12.75
C LEU A 64 -16.95 -2.31 13.89
N LEU A 65 -15.69 -2.00 13.62
CA LEU A 65 -14.80 -1.35 14.58
C LEU A 65 -15.30 0.07 14.90
N ALA A 66 -15.79 0.80 13.90
CA ALA A 66 -16.46 2.08 14.10
C ALA A 66 -17.71 1.95 14.98
N ALA A 67 -18.60 0.99 14.70
CA ALA A 67 -19.79 0.77 15.49
C ALA A 67 -19.46 0.44 16.96
N GLY A 68 -18.45 -0.40 17.22
CA GLY A 68 -17.99 -0.73 18.57
C GLY A 68 -17.44 0.49 19.33
N ILE A 69 -16.67 1.35 18.67
CA ILE A 69 -16.13 2.57 19.27
C ILE A 69 -17.25 3.58 19.55
N PHE A 70 -18.19 3.76 18.64
CA PHE A 70 -19.31 4.66 18.86
C PHE A 70 -20.26 4.17 19.95
N ALA A 71 -20.41 2.85 20.13
CA ALA A 71 -21.25 2.28 21.20
C ALA A 71 -20.59 2.34 22.59
N GLY A 72 -19.27 2.16 22.69
CA GLY A 72 -18.57 2.05 23.99
C GLY A 72 -17.74 3.26 24.43
N LEU A 73 -17.29 4.10 23.49
CA LEU A 73 -16.33 5.19 23.75
C LEU A 73 -16.85 6.59 23.35
N SER A 74 -18.10 6.70 22.89
CA SER A 74 -18.71 8.01 22.63
C SER A 74 -18.86 8.81 23.94
N GLY A 75 -18.16 9.93 24.04
CA GLY A 75 -18.14 10.77 25.25
C GLY A 75 -17.15 10.33 26.32
N ALA A 76 -16.44 9.21 26.14
CA ALA A 76 -15.36 8.80 27.02
C ALA A 76 -14.24 9.86 27.00
N ARG A 77 -13.88 10.39 28.18
CA ARG A 77 -12.91 11.49 28.38
C ARG A 77 -13.26 12.81 27.64
N GLY A 78 -14.54 13.04 27.32
CA GLY A 78 -14.99 14.27 26.66
C GLY A 78 -14.63 14.39 25.18
N LEU A 79 -14.18 13.30 24.55
CA LEU A 79 -13.84 13.25 23.13
C LEU A 79 -14.98 12.59 22.33
N GLY A 80 -15.25 13.14 21.14
CA GLY A 80 -16.19 12.52 20.20
C GLY A 80 -15.65 11.17 19.70
N GLY A 81 -16.54 10.18 19.51
CA GLY A 81 -16.16 8.82 19.11
C GLY A 81 -15.31 8.75 17.82
N TRP A 82 -15.48 9.72 16.91
CA TRP A 82 -14.67 9.82 15.69
C TRP A 82 -13.18 10.10 15.98
N ARG A 83 -12.85 10.82 17.06
CA ARG A 83 -11.45 11.08 17.47
C ARG A 83 -10.81 9.80 18.01
N TRP A 84 -11.56 9.02 18.78
CA TRP A 84 -11.13 7.72 19.28
C TRP A 84 -10.87 6.73 18.15
N LEU A 85 -11.69 6.75 17.09
CA LEU A 85 -11.48 5.94 15.89
C LEU A 85 -10.12 6.24 15.23
N PHE A 86 -9.84 7.50 14.91
CA PHE A 86 -8.56 7.87 14.29
C PHE A 86 -7.35 7.62 15.19
N LEU A 87 -7.53 7.72 16.52
CA LEU A 87 -6.45 7.45 17.47
C LEU A 87 -6.11 5.95 17.50
N LEU A 88 -7.12 5.08 17.66
CA LEU A 88 -6.93 3.63 17.71
C LEU A 88 -6.39 3.10 16.37
N GLU A 89 -6.95 3.57 15.25
CA GLU A 89 -6.48 3.20 13.92
C GLU A 89 -5.04 3.69 13.68
N GLY A 90 -4.71 4.92 14.09
CA GLY A 90 -3.37 5.47 14.00
C GLY A 90 -2.33 4.70 14.83
N VAL A 91 -2.69 4.24 16.03
CA VAL A 91 -1.80 3.42 16.87
C VAL A 91 -1.61 2.03 16.28
N ALA A 92 -2.70 1.38 15.86
CA ALA A 92 -2.63 0.06 15.25
C ALA A 92 -1.76 0.06 13.99
N THR A 93 -1.95 1.03 13.10
CA THR A 93 -1.13 1.20 11.88
C THR A 93 0.33 1.50 12.19
N PHE A 94 0.62 2.29 13.23
CA PHE A 94 2.00 2.53 13.68
C PHE A 94 2.68 1.24 14.16
N VAL A 95 2.01 0.44 14.98
CA VAL A 95 2.54 -0.85 15.47
C VAL A 95 2.81 -1.79 14.29
N VAL A 96 1.86 -1.91 13.37
CA VAL A 96 2.03 -2.73 12.15
C VAL A 96 3.19 -2.21 11.30
N GLY A 97 3.35 -0.89 11.16
CA GLY A 97 4.47 -0.29 10.44
C GLY A 97 5.83 -0.60 11.08
N VAL A 98 5.92 -0.55 12.41
CA VAL A 98 7.14 -0.94 13.13
C VAL A 98 7.44 -2.43 12.94
N LEU A 99 6.43 -3.30 13.06
CA LEU A 99 6.59 -4.72 12.81
C LEU A 99 6.99 -5.02 11.36
N ALA A 100 6.46 -4.26 10.40
CA ALA A 100 6.82 -4.40 8.99
C ALA A 100 8.30 -4.12 8.75
N ILE A 101 8.94 -3.19 9.46
CA ILE A 101 10.40 -2.97 9.36
C ILE A 101 11.18 -4.24 9.71
N PHE A 102 10.69 -5.04 10.66
CA PHE A 102 11.36 -6.27 11.06
C PHE A 102 10.98 -7.48 10.21
N ILE A 103 9.75 -7.52 9.68
CA ILE A 103 9.21 -8.70 8.98
C ILE A 103 9.42 -8.62 7.46
N LEU A 104 9.37 -7.41 6.88
CA LEU A 104 9.38 -7.25 5.44
C LEU A 104 10.80 -7.55 4.90
N PRO A 105 10.96 -8.55 4.03
CA PRO A 105 12.26 -8.84 3.42
C PRO A 105 12.64 -7.67 2.49
N ASP A 106 13.81 -7.09 2.72
CA ASP A 106 14.43 -6.14 1.78
C ASP A 106 14.62 -6.77 0.39
N PHE A 107 14.89 -5.95 -0.63
CA PHE A 107 15.12 -6.39 -2.01
C PHE A 107 16.01 -7.65 -2.09
N PRO A 108 15.82 -8.53 -3.09
CA PRO A 108 16.58 -9.77 -3.21
C PRO A 108 18.10 -9.54 -3.40
N SER A 109 18.52 -8.32 -3.75
CA SER A 109 19.92 -7.87 -3.84
C SER A 109 20.44 -7.16 -2.59
N SER A 110 19.60 -6.89 -1.59
CA SER A 110 19.98 -6.18 -0.37
C SER A 110 20.71 -7.13 0.60
N LYS A 111 21.94 -6.78 0.96
CA LYS A 111 22.79 -7.52 1.93
C LYS A 111 22.42 -7.25 3.40
N SER A 112 21.34 -6.49 3.66
CA SER A 112 20.88 -6.14 4.99
C SER A 112 19.36 -6.28 5.03
N GLY A 113 18.82 -6.84 6.12
CA GLY A 113 17.37 -7.04 6.34
C GLY A 113 16.95 -8.47 6.68
N SER A 114 15.65 -8.65 7.00
CA SER A 114 15.02 -9.93 7.38
C SER A 114 15.20 -11.04 6.34
N ALA A 115 15.40 -10.66 5.06
CA ALA A 115 15.73 -11.57 3.98
C ALA A 115 17.00 -12.42 4.24
N THR A 116 17.93 -11.94 5.06
CA THR A 116 19.26 -12.58 5.28
C THR A 116 19.22 -13.67 6.32
N TRP A 117 18.24 -13.61 7.21
CA TRP A 117 17.99 -14.67 8.18
C TRP A 117 16.95 -15.69 7.70
N LEU A 118 16.07 -15.29 6.77
CA LEU A 118 14.99 -16.14 6.24
C LEU A 118 15.39 -17.01 5.03
N LEU A 119 16.31 -16.58 4.17
CA LEU A 119 16.73 -17.32 2.96
C LEU A 119 18.25 -17.44 2.86
N SER A 120 18.74 -18.61 2.40
CA SER A 120 20.15 -18.82 2.08
C SER A 120 20.58 -18.04 0.82
N ASP A 121 21.85 -17.66 0.72
CA ASP A 121 22.37 -16.87 -0.41
C ASP A 121 22.17 -17.55 -1.78
N ASP A 122 22.17 -18.89 -1.80
CA ASP A 122 21.89 -19.68 -3.01
C ASP A 122 20.43 -19.57 -3.47
N GLU A 123 19.47 -19.54 -2.53
CA GLU A 123 18.04 -19.41 -2.84
C GLU A 123 17.71 -18.02 -3.37
N ARG A 124 18.41 -16.99 -2.87
CA ARG A 124 18.30 -15.62 -3.36
C ARG A 124 18.83 -15.48 -4.77
N GLN A 125 19.99 -16.07 -5.07
CA GLN A 125 20.55 -16.05 -6.43
C GLN A 125 19.63 -16.80 -7.41
N LEU A 126 19.09 -17.95 -7.01
CA LEU A 126 18.10 -18.69 -7.81
C LEU A 126 16.81 -17.87 -8.03
N ALA A 127 16.33 -17.13 -7.03
CA ALA A 127 15.16 -16.26 -7.17
C ALA A 127 15.42 -15.09 -8.13
N VAL A 128 16.56 -14.40 -8.00
CA VAL A 128 16.96 -13.30 -8.90
C VAL A 128 17.10 -13.82 -10.33
N GLU A 129 17.76 -14.96 -10.52
CA GLU A 129 17.97 -15.52 -11.84
C GLU A 129 16.65 -15.99 -12.47
N ARG A 130 15.75 -16.58 -11.68
CA ARG A 130 14.42 -17.00 -12.15
C ARG A 130 13.56 -15.81 -12.58
N ILE A 131 13.61 -14.70 -11.84
CA ILE A 131 12.91 -13.47 -12.19
C ILE A 131 13.55 -12.81 -13.43
N ALA A 132 14.89 -12.78 -13.50
CA ALA A 132 15.62 -12.25 -14.66
C ALA A 132 15.26 -13.01 -15.94
N ARG A 133 15.20 -14.35 -15.90
CA ARG A 133 14.79 -15.18 -17.05
C ARG A 133 13.36 -14.91 -17.49
N ASP A 134 12.43 -14.63 -16.57
CA ASP A 134 11.04 -14.27 -16.90
C ASP A 134 10.93 -12.82 -17.45
N GLN A 135 11.88 -11.95 -17.07
CA GLN A 135 12.02 -10.57 -17.56
C GLN A 135 12.71 -10.43 -18.94
N VAL A 136 13.40 -11.46 -19.45
CA VAL A 136 14.03 -11.44 -20.80
C VAL A 136 13.01 -11.15 -21.92
N SER A 137 11.72 -11.43 -21.71
CA SER A 137 10.64 -11.03 -22.63
C SER A 137 10.40 -9.52 -22.73
N ASN A 138 11.01 -8.69 -21.87
CA ASN A 138 10.72 -7.26 -21.71
C ASN A 138 12.01 -6.41 -21.63
N GLN A 139 13.02 -6.77 -22.43
CA GLN A 139 14.37 -6.22 -22.45
C GLN A 139 14.47 -4.77 -23.01
N GLU A 140 13.44 -3.94 -22.84
CA GLU A 140 13.46 -2.49 -23.14
C GLU A 140 13.45 -1.60 -21.88
N SER A 141 13.76 -2.15 -20.69
CA SER A 141 13.75 -1.40 -19.42
C SER A 141 15.05 -0.63 -19.14
N ASN A 142 15.65 0.01 -20.15
CA ASN A 142 16.72 1.00 -19.94
C ASN A 142 16.28 2.43 -20.29
N ARG A 143 14.97 2.70 -20.27
CA ARG A 143 14.45 4.07 -20.41
C ARG A 143 14.14 4.64 -19.03
N SER A 144 14.72 5.81 -18.76
CA SER A 144 14.52 6.62 -17.55
C SER A 144 13.07 6.59 -17.05
N ILE A 145 12.88 6.48 -15.73
CA ILE A 145 11.58 6.44 -15.04
C ILE A 145 10.66 7.57 -15.55
N TRP A 146 11.23 8.73 -15.85
CA TRP A 146 10.54 9.89 -16.44
C TRP A 146 9.93 9.61 -17.81
N HIS A 147 10.61 8.83 -18.64
CA HIS A 147 10.12 8.47 -19.96
C HIS A 147 8.99 7.44 -19.87
N GLY A 148 9.10 6.47 -18.95
CA GLY A 148 8.01 5.52 -18.67
C GLY A 148 6.77 6.21 -18.11
N LEU A 149 6.95 7.15 -17.18
CA LEU A 149 5.86 7.93 -16.61
C LEU A 149 5.16 8.82 -17.65
N ARG A 150 5.94 9.45 -18.55
CA ARG A 150 5.41 10.23 -19.68
C ARG A 150 4.66 9.35 -20.67
N THR A 151 5.18 8.18 -21.01
CA THR A 151 4.53 7.24 -21.94
C THR A 151 3.22 6.70 -21.35
N ALA A 152 3.20 6.35 -20.06
CA ALA A 152 1.98 5.91 -19.38
C ALA A 152 0.92 7.02 -19.29
N ALA A 153 1.32 8.27 -19.01
CA ALA A 153 0.39 9.40 -18.90
C ALA A 153 -0.19 9.83 -20.27
N MET A 154 0.54 9.60 -21.36
CA MET A 154 0.10 9.93 -22.73
C MET A 154 -0.57 8.74 -23.44
N ASP A 155 -0.72 7.58 -22.79
CA ASP A 155 -1.35 6.42 -23.43
C ASP A 155 -2.87 6.62 -23.52
N PHE A 156 -3.34 6.75 -24.75
CA PHE A 156 -4.77 6.89 -25.08
C PHE A 156 -5.62 5.73 -24.54
N ARG A 157 -5.07 4.50 -24.46
CA ARG A 157 -5.79 3.33 -23.95
C ARG A 157 -6.15 3.48 -22.48
N VAL A 158 -5.28 4.11 -21.69
CA VAL A 158 -5.52 4.38 -20.27
C VAL A 158 -6.70 5.35 -20.11
N TRP A 159 -6.76 6.40 -20.92
CA TRP A 159 -7.87 7.36 -20.91
C TRP A 159 -9.19 6.75 -21.38
N VAL A 160 -9.16 5.85 -22.35
CA VAL A 160 -10.36 5.09 -22.79
C VAL A 160 -10.87 4.18 -21.68
N PHE A 161 -9.99 3.44 -20.99
CA PHE A 161 -10.40 2.61 -19.85
C PHE A 161 -11.00 3.43 -18.71
N VAL A 162 -10.37 4.56 -18.36
CA VAL A 162 -10.85 5.47 -17.31
C VAL A 162 -12.22 6.04 -17.67
N SER A 163 -12.45 6.43 -18.92
CA SER A 163 -13.73 7.00 -19.37
C SER A 163 -14.85 5.97 -19.51
N ILE A 164 -14.55 4.72 -19.84
CA ILE A 164 -15.53 3.62 -19.79
C ILE A 164 -15.92 3.34 -18.33
N LEU A 165 -14.94 3.25 -17.43
CA LEU A 165 -15.16 2.90 -16.03
C LEU A 165 -15.90 4.01 -15.27
N SER A 166 -15.63 5.29 -15.60
CA SER A 166 -16.35 6.43 -15.01
C SER A 166 -17.81 6.52 -15.46
N ARG A 167 -18.16 6.01 -16.65
CA ARG A 167 -19.54 5.94 -17.13
C ARG A 167 -20.31 4.76 -16.52
N LEU A 168 -19.65 3.63 -16.30
CA LEU A 168 -20.27 2.44 -15.73
C LEU A 168 -20.61 2.62 -14.23
N LEU A 169 -19.91 3.51 -13.53
CA LEU A 169 -20.17 3.83 -12.13
C LEU A 169 -21.36 4.80 -11.92
N HIS A 170 -21.85 5.42 -12.99
CA HIS A 170 -22.98 6.37 -12.96
C HIS A 170 -24.29 5.76 -13.54
N ALA A 171 -24.26 4.51 -13.99
CA ALA A 171 -25.42 3.77 -14.50
C ALA A 171 -25.87 2.73 -13.46
#